data_AF-A0A7K3NKT5-F1
#
_entry.id   AF-A0A7K3NKT5-F1
#
_cell.length_a   1.000
_cell.length_b   1.000
_cell.length_c   1.000
_cell.angle_alpha   90.00
_cell.angle_beta   90.00
_cell.angle_gamma   90.00
#
_symmetry.space_group_name_H-M   'P 1'
#
loop_
_entity.id
_entity.type
_entity.pdbx_description
1 polymer ?
#
loop_
_entity_poly.entity_id
_entity_poly.type
_entity_poly.pdbx_seq_one_letter_code
_entity_poly.pdbx_strand_id
1 'polypeptide(L)'
;MDTYKKLPKIKDSGISKIKGKDIASYEAKLDFAHQVGIKSLEVKITQFPAKGNGQTCICDARLETDDGKVFADIGDANPNNVPQGCVDNFIRMASTRAKARVLSDAFNIRSVMEEDSHTPQNDLAWGQIIDVDFTDVPSAIFKSLPAAHDGGGSKPASDKQLGLIAKMAKNQSVSPEDVAIKMFHKPFNQLKGSEASTMIKHLMIK
;
A
#
# COMPACT_ATOMS: atom_id res chain seq x y z
N MET A 1 40.31 -28.01 10.49
CA MET A 1 38.86 -27.97 10.23
C MET A 1 38.49 -26.52 10.02
N ASP A 2 38.51 -26.07 8.78
CA ASP A 2 38.24 -24.68 8.39
C ASP A 2 36.77 -24.35 8.65
N THR A 3 36.50 -23.70 9.78
CA THR A 3 35.21 -23.08 10.05
C THR A 3 35.35 -21.58 9.80
N TYR A 4 35.62 -21.20 8.56
CA TYR A 4 35.38 -19.83 8.12
C TYR A 4 33.88 -19.59 8.20
N LYS A 5 33.43 -19.01 9.31
CA LYS A 5 32.06 -18.54 9.45
C LYS A 5 31.87 -17.42 8.43
N LYS A 6 31.35 -17.77 7.24
CA LYS A 6 30.07 -17.21 6.85
C LYS A 6 29.88 -15.72 7.12
N LEU A 7 30.66 -14.79 6.52
CA LEU A 7 30.39 -13.36 6.80
C LEU A 7 28.91 -13.06 6.47
N PRO A 8 28.16 -12.41 7.38
CA PRO A 8 26.76 -12.10 7.15
C PRO A 8 26.58 -11.28 5.88
N LYS A 9 25.61 -11.63 5.05
CA LYS A 9 25.31 -10.90 3.82
C LYS A 9 23.84 -10.97 3.44
N ILE A 10 23.37 -9.95 2.77
CA ILE A 10 22.03 -9.92 2.18
C ILE A 10 22.05 -10.74 0.90
N LYS A 11 21.02 -11.57 0.67
CA LYS A 11 20.90 -12.38 -0.53
C LYS A 11 20.37 -11.51 -1.68
N ASP A 12 21.03 -11.56 -2.83
CA ASP A 12 20.62 -10.84 -4.05
C ASP A 12 19.17 -11.13 -4.45
N SER A 13 18.68 -12.36 -4.21
CA SER A 13 17.29 -12.76 -4.47
C SER A 13 16.25 -11.97 -3.68
N GLY A 14 16.66 -11.32 -2.60
CA GLY A 14 15.83 -10.47 -1.76
C GLY A 14 16.01 -8.97 -2.02
N ILE A 15 16.78 -8.59 -3.05
CA ILE A 15 17.01 -7.19 -3.43
C ILE A 15 16.18 -6.87 -4.67
N SER A 16 15.42 -5.77 -4.62
CA SER A 16 14.65 -5.25 -5.76
C SER A 16 15.02 -3.81 -6.07
N LYS A 17 14.97 -3.44 -7.36
CA LYS A 17 15.19 -2.06 -7.82
C LYS A 17 13.88 -1.29 -7.85
N ILE A 18 13.76 -0.27 -7.01
CA ILE A 18 12.60 0.62 -7.01
C ILE A 18 13.09 2.06 -7.18
N LYS A 19 12.60 2.71 -8.24
CA LYS A 19 13.00 4.08 -8.63
C LYS A 19 14.53 4.25 -8.72
N GLY A 20 15.21 3.23 -9.23
CA GLY A 20 16.67 3.22 -9.40
C GLY A 20 17.47 2.95 -8.13
N LYS A 21 16.83 2.61 -7.00
CA LYS A 21 17.50 2.26 -5.74
C LYS A 21 17.32 0.78 -5.44
N ASP A 22 18.39 0.13 -4.98
CA ASP A 22 18.36 -1.25 -4.51
C ASP A 22 17.78 -1.30 -3.09
N ILE A 23 16.78 -2.15 -2.89
CA ILE A 23 16.04 -2.21 -1.63
C ILE A 23 15.80 -3.66 -1.25
N ALA A 24 16.18 -4.02 -0.02
CA ALA A 24 16.01 -5.35 0.54
C ALA A 24 14.57 -5.60 1.03
N SER A 25 14.04 -6.79 0.73
CA SER A 25 12.78 -7.31 1.27
C SER A 25 12.84 -7.52 2.77
N TYR A 26 11.67 -7.62 3.41
CA TYR A 26 11.61 -7.94 4.83
C TYR A 26 12.31 -9.27 5.13
N GLU A 27 12.09 -10.30 4.30
CA GLU A 27 12.72 -11.61 4.46
C GLU A 27 14.25 -11.52 4.34
N ALA A 28 14.75 -10.69 3.42
CA ALA A 28 16.18 -10.49 3.24
C ALA A 28 16.83 -9.82 4.46
N LYS A 29 16.15 -8.81 5.02
CA LYS A 29 16.57 -8.14 6.28
C LYS A 29 16.55 -9.10 7.47
N LEU A 30 15.50 -9.91 7.57
CA LEU A 30 15.34 -10.88 8.65
C LEU A 30 16.39 -12.00 8.58
N ASP A 31 16.66 -12.52 7.38
CA ASP A 31 17.72 -13.51 7.16
C ASP A 31 19.09 -12.93 7.53
N PHE A 32 19.39 -11.68 7.13
CA PHE A 32 20.62 -10.98 7.54
C PHE A 32 20.73 -10.84 9.06
N ALA A 33 19.65 -10.41 9.72
CA ALA A 33 19.61 -10.28 11.18
C ALA A 33 19.88 -11.61 11.90
N HIS A 34 19.33 -12.73 11.41
CA HIS A 34 19.65 -14.06 11.95
C HIS A 34 21.11 -14.47 11.71
N GLN A 35 21.71 -14.08 10.57
CA GLN A 35 23.13 -14.34 10.31
C GLN A 35 24.04 -13.57 11.27
N VAL A 36 23.68 -12.32 11.63
CA VAL A 36 24.41 -11.49 12.59
C VAL A 36 24.22 -11.97 14.03
N GLY A 37 22.98 -12.24 14.43
CA GLY A 37 22.60 -12.70 15.78
C GLY A 37 21.52 -11.82 16.40
N ILE A 38 20.33 -12.39 16.59
CA ILE A 38 19.21 -11.74 17.29
C ILE A 38 18.60 -12.67 18.32
N LYS A 39 18.20 -12.09 19.43
CA LYS A 39 17.55 -12.79 20.54
C LYS A 39 16.03 -12.75 20.41
N SER A 40 15.46 -11.61 20.05
CA SER A 40 14.01 -11.47 19.88
C SER A 40 13.63 -10.34 18.93
N LEU A 41 12.52 -10.53 18.22
CA LEU A 41 11.84 -9.49 17.44
C LEU A 41 10.34 -9.53 17.77
N GLU A 42 9.88 -8.54 18.52
CA GLU A 42 8.50 -8.44 18.98
C GLU A 42 7.77 -7.31 18.23
N VAL A 43 6.46 -7.45 18.06
CA VAL A 43 5.62 -6.40 17.48
C VAL A 43 4.28 -6.34 18.21
N LYS A 44 3.82 -5.13 18.50
CA LYS A 44 2.52 -4.85 19.11
C LYS A 44 1.78 -3.78 18.32
N ILE A 45 0.47 -3.91 18.25
CA ILE A 45 -0.39 -2.83 17.72
C ILE A 45 -0.52 -1.77 18.82
N THR A 46 -0.15 -0.53 18.52
CA THR A 46 -0.32 0.62 19.42
C THR A 46 -1.52 1.48 19.05
N GLN A 47 -1.94 1.43 17.78
CA GLN A 47 -3.17 2.05 17.30
C GLN A 47 -3.94 1.09 16.39
N PHE A 48 -5.18 0.77 16.76
CA PHE A 48 -6.10 0.07 15.88
C PHE A 48 -6.70 1.01 14.84
N PRO A 49 -7.02 0.51 13.63
CA PRO A 49 -7.68 1.32 12.61
C PRO A 49 -9.10 1.68 13.06
N ALA A 50 -9.44 2.94 12.90
CA ALA A 50 -10.76 3.46 13.19
C ALA A 50 -11.13 4.59 12.22
N LYS A 51 -12.43 4.86 12.04
CA LYS A 51 -12.88 5.98 11.20
C LYS A 51 -12.28 7.33 11.63
N GLY A 52 -12.14 7.54 12.94
CA GLY A 52 -11.60 8.78 13.52
C GLY A 52 -10.10 9.01 13.27
N ASN A 53 -9.33 7.97 12.94
CA ASN A 53 -7.90 8.06 12.62
C ASN A 53 -7.60 7.76 11.14
N GLY A 54 -8.61 7.86 10.27
CA GLY A 54 -8.45 7.62 8.83
C GLY A 54 -8.18 6.15 8.47
N GLN A 55 -8.66 5.22 9.30
CA GLN A 55 -8.37 3.78 9.19
C GLN A 55 -6.87 3.47 9.28
N THR A 56 -6.14 4.19 10.13
CA THR A 56 -4.70 4.02 10.30
C THR A 56 -4.39 3.05 11.42
N CYS A 57 -3.69 1.97 11.09
CA CYS A 57 -3.07 1.05 12.04
C CYS A 57 -1.63 1.50 12.30
N ILE A 58 -1.19 1.49 13.56
CA ILE A 58 0.21 1.72 13.93
C ILE A 58 0.68 0.52 14.77
N CYS A 59 1.83 -0.02 14.39
CA CYS A 59 2.53 -1.07 15.09
C CYS A 59 3.86 -0.54 15.63
N ASP A 60 4.25 -0.98 16.82
CA ASP A 60 5.56 -0.76 17.44
C ASP A 60 6.30 -2.09 17.43
N ALA A 61 7.52 -2.10 16.89
CA ALA A 61 8.39 -3.26 16.86
C ALA A 61 9.60 -3.03 17.76
N ARG A 62 10.01 -4.06 18.47
CA ARG A 62 11.17 -4.06 19.38
C ARG A 62 12.08 -5.24 19.04
N LEU A 63 13.35 -4.95 18.80
CA LEU A 63 14.39 -5.93 18.52
C LEU A 63 15.39 -5.96 19.68
N GLU A 64 15.78 -7.16 20.11
CA GLU A 64 16.94 -7.38 20.99
C GLU A 64 17.96 -8.25 20.25
N THR A 65 19.19 -7.78 20.15
CA THR A 65 20.32 -8.52 19.56
C THR A 65 20.96 -9.45 20.60
N ASP A 66 21.77 -10.42 20.14
CA ASP A 66 22.43 -11.37 21.06
C ASP A 66 23.45 -10.70 22.01
N ASP A 67 23.99 -9.55 21.64
CA ASP A 67 24.85 -8.71 22.49
C ASP A 67 24.06 -7.79 23.44
N GLY A 68 22.73 -7.92 23.48
CA GLY A 68 21.85 -7.21 24.42
C GLY A 68 21.50 -5.78 24.01
N LYS A 69 21.86 -5.33 22.80
CA LYS A 69 21.39 -4.04 22.29
C LYS A 69 19.91 -4.13 21.94
N VAL A 70 19.20 -3.04 22.18
CA VAL A 70 17.76 -2.95 21.94
C VAL A 70 17.47 -1.83 20.96
N PHE A 71 16.65 -2.14 19.98
CA PHE A 71 16.16 -1.19 18.98
C PHE A 71 14.64 -1.22 18.99
N ALA A 72 14.02 -0.09 18.63
CA ALA A 72 12.58 -0.01 18.46
C ALA A 72 12.25 1.00 17.37
N ASP A 73 11.22 0.69 16.59
CA ASP A 73 10.66 1.61 15.61
C ASP A 73 9.17 1.28 15.36
N ILE A 74 8.44 2.19 14.75
CA ILE A 74 7.03 2.07 14.43
C ILE A 74 6.81 1.87 12.93
N GLY A 75 5.69 1.26 12.58
CA GLY A 75 5.19 1.15 11.22
C GLY A 75 3.71 1.48 11.17
N ASP A 76 3.31 2.29 10.20
CA ASP A 76 1.92 2.67 9.98
C ASP A 76 1.40 2.11 8.65
N ALA A 77 0.11 1.82 8.60
CA ALA A 77 -0.56 1.52 7.35
C ALA A 77 -2.04 1.92 7.40
N ASN A 78 -2.56 2.34 6.25
CA ASN A 78 -3.98 2.55 6.00
C ASN A 78 -4.30 2.22 4.53
N PRO A 79 -5.57 2.06 4.15
CA PRO A 79 -5.98 1.76 2.77
C PRO A 79 -5.44 2.71 1.70
N ASN A 80 -5.04 3.94 2.06
CA ASN A 80 -4.57 4.97 1.13
C ASN A 80 -3.04 5.00 0.97
N ASN A 81 -2.28 4.34 1.86
CA ASN A 81 -0.81 4.36 1.86
C ASN A 81 -0.18 2.97 1.66
N VAL A 82 -1.00 1.96 1.37
CA VAL A 82 -0.56 0.61 1.00
C VAL A 82 -0.80 0.38 -0.49
N PRO A 83 -0.06 -0.55 -1.12
CA PRO A 83 -0.36 -0.98 -2.48
C PRO A 83 -1.78 -1.53 -2.61
N GLN A 84 -2.38 -1.42 -3.80
CA GLN A 84 -3.75 -1.86 -4.05
C GLN A 84 -4.01 -3.32 -3.64
N GLY A 85 -3.06 -4.22 -3.88
CA GLY A 85 -3.16 -5.63 -3.50
C GLY A 85 -3.09 -5.91 -1.98
N CYS A 86 -2.72 -4.90 -1.18
CA CYS A 86 -2.57 -5.00 0.26
C CYS A 86 -3.66 -4.26 1.03
N VAL A 87 -4.61 -3.61 0.34
CA VAL A 87 -5.66 -2.79 0.96
C VAL A 87 -6.46 -3.57 2.00
N ASP A 88 -6.86 -4.80 1.73
CA ASP A 88 -7.62 -5.63 2.68
C ASP A 88 -6.76 -6.18 3.83
N ASN A 89 -5.44 -6.11 3.70
CA ASN A 89 -4.47 -6.68 4.64
C ASN A 89 -3.55 -5.60 5.24
N PHE A 90 -3.95 -4.33 5.24
CA PHE A 90 -3.08 -3.22 5.61
C PHE A 90 -2.56 -3.29 7.06
N ILE A 91 -3.30 -3.92 7.98
CA ILE A 91 -2.83 -4.15 9.36
C ILE A 91 -1.55 -5.00 9.36
N ARG A 92 -1.49 -6.03 8.51
CA ARG A 92 -0.28 -6.86 8.35
C ARG A 92 0.86 -6.02 7.79
N MET A 93 0.55 -5.10 6.88
CA MET A 93 1.55 -4.18 6.32
C MET A 93 2.14 -3.24 7.39
N ALA A 94 1.32 -2.70 8.31
CA ALA A 94 1.85 -1.92 9.44
C ALA A 94 2.84 -2.72 10.29
N SER A 95 2.53 -4.00 10.57
CA SER A 95 3.42 -4.90 11.30
C SER A 95 4.72 -5.20 10.54
N THR A 96 4.63 -5.51 9.25
CA THR A 96 5.81 -5.72 8.39
C THR A 96 6.68 -4.47 8.36
N ARG A 97 6.09 -3.28 8.13
CA ARG A 97 6.80 -2.00 8.14
C ARG A 97 7.58 -1.82 9.42
N ALA A 98 6.92 -1.92 10.58
CA ALA A 98 7.54 -1.73 11.88
C ALA A 98 8.77 -2.64 12.06
N LYS A 99 8.61 -3.94 11.75
CA LYS A 99 9.71 -4.91 11.81
C LYS A 99 10.83 -4.59 10.82
N ALA A 100 10.48 -4.23 9.58
CA ALA A 100 11.46 -3.89 8.55
C ALA A 100 12.26 -2.64 8.90
N ARG A 101 11.65 -1.66 9.60
CA ARG A 101 12.37 -0.45 10.05
C ARG A 101 13.34 -0.75 11.18
N VAL A 102 12.89 -1.44 12.24
CA VAL A 102 13.77 -1.78 13.37
C VAL A 102 14.95 -2.68 12.94
N LEU A 103 14.73 -3.58 11.97
CA LEU A 103 15.82 -4.36 11.36
C LEU A 103 16.79 -3.47 10.56
N SER A 104 16.27 -2.50 9.81
CA SER A 104 17.11 -1.55 9.07
C SER A 104 17.98 -0.71 9.99
N ASP A 105 17.42 -0.23 11.11
CA ASP A 105 18.12 0.59 12.09
C ASP A 105 19.17 -0.21 12.87
N ALA A 106 18.81 -1.41 13.34
CA ALA A 106 19.71 -2.25 14.14
C ALA A 106 20.96 -2.69 13.38
N PHE A 107 20.83 -2.92 12.07
CA PHE A 107 21.86 -3.55 11.26
C PHE A 107 22.47 -2.64 10.19
N ASN A 108 22.07 -1.37 10.16
CA ASN A 108 22.50 -0.41 9.14
C ASN A 108 22.41 -1.00 7.72
N ILE A 109 21.28 -1.64 7.41
CA ILE A 109 21.07 -2.46 6.20
C ILE A 109 21.47 -1.71 4.93
N ARG A 110 21.24 -0.41 4.87
CA ARG A 110 21.59 0.42 3.70
C ARG A 110 23.10 0.44 3.45
N SER A 111 23.91 0.62 4.48
CA SER A 111 25.38 0.62 4.32
C SER A 111 25.89 -0.75 3.88
N VAL A 112 25.28 -1.83 4.40
CA VAL A 112 25.60 -3.21 4.00
C VAL A 112 25.29 -3.45 2.52
N MET A 113 24.21 -2.85 2.01
CA MET A 113 23.87 -2.93 0.58
C MET A 113 24.74 -2.04 -0.29
N GLU A 114 25.16 -0.87 0.20
CA GLU A 114 25.94 0.11 -0.55
C GLU A 114 27.44 -0.24 -0.66
N GLU A 115 28.00 -1.02 0.28
CA GLU A 115 29.39 -1.52 0.17
C GLU A 115 29.63 -2.35 -1.10
N ASP A 116 28.58 -3.00 -1.63
CA ASP A 116 28.63 -3.76 -2.89
C ASP A 116 28.28 -2.91 -4.15
N SER A 117 27.89 -1.64 -3.99
CA SER A 117 27.44 -0.78 -5.09
C SER A 117 28.11 0.60 -5.10
N HIS A 118 29.06 0.82 -6.03
CA HIS A 118 29.69 2.12 -6.25
C HIS A 118 28.72 3.13 -6.91
N THR A 119 27.91 3.84 -6.13
CA THR A 119 27.21 5.05 -6.62
C THR A 119 27.16 6.15 -5.56
N PRO A 120 27.55 7.39 -5.88
CA PRO A 120 27.57 8.48 -4.91
C PRO A 120 26.18 9.04 -4.61
N GLN A 121 26.04 9.43 -3.35
CA GLN A 121 24.85 9.86 -2.64
C GLN A 121 24.43 11.28 -3.03
N ASN A 122 23.26 11.46 -3.64
CA ASN A 122 22.46 12.67 -3.44
C ASN A 122 21.01 12.36 -3.78
N ASP A 123 20.14 12.25 -2.78
CA ASP A 123 18.70 12.50 -2.96
C ASP A 123 17.93 12.45 -1.64
N LEU A 124 17.03 13.43 -1.51
CA LEU A 124 16.08 13.77 -0.44
C LEU A 124 15.12 12.66 0.02
N ALA A 125 15.37 11.38 -0.30
CA ALA A 125 14.57 10.24 0.12
C ALA A 125 14.98 9.71 1.51
N TRP A 126 15.37 10.61 2.41
CA TRP A 126 15.51 10.30 3.84
C TRP A 126 14.13 9.87 4.37
N GLY A 127 13.94 8.57 4.63
CA GLY A 127 12.79 8.07 5.39
C GLY A 127 11.67 7.36 4.63
N GLN A 128 11.74 7.21 3.30
CA GLN A 128 10.78 6.32 2.60
C GLN A 128 11.29 4.87 2.60
N ILE A 129 10.96 4.15 3.66
CA ILE A 129 11.03 2.68 3.66
C ILE A 129 9.90 2.19 2.77
N ILE A 130 10.29 1.61 1.64
CA ILE A 130 9.38 0.92 0.73
C ILE A 130 9.36 -0.56 1.07
N ASP A 131 8.16 -1.12 1.16
CA ASP A 131 7.97 -2.54 1.45
C ASP A 131 8.23 -3.33 0.17
N VAL A 132 9.34 -4.07 0.14
CA VAL A 132 9.75 -4.91 -1.00
C VAL A 132 9.09 -6.30 -0.96
N ASP A 133 8.13 -6.54 -0.07
CA ASP A 133 7.31 -7.78 -0.02
C ASP A 133 6.40 -7.97 -1.26
N PHE A 134 6.69 -7.22 -2.32
CA PHE A 134 6.13 -7.37 -3.64
C PHE A 134 6.85 -8.50 -4.37
N THR A 135 6.26 -9.70 -4.34
CA THR A 135 6.36 -10.55 -5.52
C THR A 135 5.41 -9.97 -6.57
N ASP A 136 5.93 -9.61 -7.75
CA ASP A 136 5.10 -9.42 -8.94
C ASP A 136 4.29 -10.71 -9.11
N VAL A 137 3.02 -10.69 -8.70
CA VAL A 137 2.09 -11.72 -9.13
C VAL A 137 1.88 -11.42 -10.61
N PRO A 138 2.33 -12.27 -11.56
CA PRO A 138 1.95 -12.10 -12.95
C PRO A 138 0.43 -11.99 -12.93
N SER A 139 -0.12 -10.93 -13.53
CA SER A 139 -1.55 -10.65 -13.55
C SER A 139 -2.34 -11.90 -13.94
N ALA A 140 -2.69 -12.73 -12.97
CA ALA A 140 -3.76 -13.67 -13.11
C ALA A 140 -4.96 -12.77 -13.36
N ILE A 141 -5.59 -12.95 -14.52
CA ILE A 141 -6.82 -12.28 -14.90
C ILE A 141 -7.89 -12.77 -13.92
N PHE A 142 -7.86 -12.29 -12.69
CA PHE A 142 -9.02 -12.26 -11.85
C PHE A 142 -9.93 -11.27 -12.54
N LYS A 143 -11.00 -11.79 -13.17
CA LYS A 143 -12.19 -10.98 -13.42
C LYS A 143 -12.52 -10.34 -12.09
N SER A 144 -12.18 -9.06 -11.96
CA SER A 144 -12.57 -8.27 -10.81
C SER A 144 -14.07 -8.43 -10.66
N LEU A 145 -14.49 -8.96 -9.52
CA LEU A 145 -15.84 -8.70 -9.05
C LEU A 145 -15.98 -7.17 -9.08
N PRO A 146 -17.01 -6.61 -9.73
CA PRO A 146 -17.13 -5.17 -9.85
C PRO A 146 -17.16 -4.60 -8.45
N ALA A 147 -16.11 -3.83 -8.13
CA ALA A 147 -16.05 -3.07 -6.90
C ALA A 147 -17.35 -2.30 -6.80
N ALA A 148 -18.04 -2.43 -5.66
CA ALA A 148 -19.15 -1.58 -5.32
C ALA A 148 -18.59 -0.16 -5.13
N HIS A 149 -18.42 0.56 -6.25
CA HIS A 149 -18.21 1.99 -6.26
C HIS A 149 -19.48 2.62 -5.67
N ASP A 150 -19.40 3.03 -4.42
CA ASP A 150 -20.16 4.13 -3.83
C ASP A 150 -19.69 5.48 -4.44
N GLY A 151 -19.60 5.49 -5.77
CA GLY A 151 -18.91 6.48 -6.58
C GLY A 151 -19.31 7.92 -6.26
N GLY A 152 -18.31 8.73 -5.92
CA GLY A 152 -18.33 10.18 -6.13
C GLY A 152 -18.76 11.06 -4.94
N GLY A 153 -19.31 10.49 -3.87
CA GLY A 153 -19.65 11.24 -2.65
C GLY A 153 -20.45 12.53 -2.94
N SER A 154 -20.08 13.63 -2.27
CA SER A 154 -20.71 14.96 -2.44
C SER A 154 -20.08 15.84 -3.53
N LYS A 155 -19.03 15.36 -4.21
CA LYS A 155 -18.35 16.10 -5.28
C LYS A 155 -19.20 16.11 -6.56
N PRO A 156 -19.01 17.08 -7.46
CA PRO A 156 -19.66 17.08 -8.77
C PRO A 156 -19.38 15.77 -9.54
N ALA A 157 -20.35 15.34 -10.35
CA ALA A 157 -20.19 14.17 -11.19
C ALA A 157 -19.04 14.36 -12.19
N SER A 158 -18.26 13.31 -12.40
CA SER A 158 -17.17 13.34 -13.39
C SER A 158 -17.73 13.33 -14.82
N ASP A 159 -17.03 13.98 -15.76
CA ASP A 159 -17.33 13.95 -17.19
C ASP A 159 -17.51 12.53 -17.74
N LYS A 160 -16.77 11.56 -17.20
CA LYS A 160 -16.92 10.14 -17.57
C LYS A 160 -18.27 9.57 -17.15
N GLN A 161 -18.77 9.93 -15.97
CA GLN A 161 -20.08 9.50 -15.48
C GLN A 161 -21.20 10.15 -16.30
N LEU A 162 -21.09 11.46 -16.57
CA LEU A 162 -22.05 12.18 -17.41
C LEU A 162 -22.07 11.63 -18.84
N GLY A 163 -20.89 11.36 -19.43
CA GLY A 163 -20.79 10.74 -20.75
C GLY A 163 -21.41 9.35 -20.82
N LEU A 164 -21.24 8.53 -19.77
CA LEU A 164 -21.87 7.20 -19.70
C LEU A 164 -23.39 7.30 -19.60
N ILE A 165 -23.91 8.19 -18.74
CA ILE A 165 -25.35 8.41 -18.60
C ILE A 165 -25.95 8.88 -19.93
N ALA A 166 -25.32 9.85 -20.60
CA ALA A 166 -25.78 10.35 -21.89
C ALA A 166 -25.84 9.24 -22.95
N LYS A 167 -24.84 8.35 -22.98
CA LYS A 167 -24.82 7.19 -23.88
C LYS A 167 -25.95 6.20 -23.57
N MET A 168 -26.16 5.87 -22.30
CA MET A 168 -27.21 4.92 -21.89
C MET A 168 -28.61 5.46 -22.13
N ALA A 169 -28.86 6.72 -21.76
CA ALA A 169 -30.12 7.39 -22.00
C ALA A 169 -30.44 7.46 -23.50
N LYS A 170 -29.45 7.77 -24.35
CA LYS A 170 -29.60 7.72 -25.81
C LYS A 170 -29.97 6.32 -26.31
N ASN A 171 -29.33 5.27 -25.79
CA ASN A 171 -29.65 3.89 -26.18
C ASN A 171 -31.08 3.48 -25.79
N GLN A 172 -31.63 4.04 -24.72
CA GLN A 172 -33.00 3.81 -24.26
C GLN A 172 -34.00 4.84 -24.80
N SER A 173 -33.59 5.72 -25.71
CA SER A 173 -34.43 6.80 -26.27
C SER A 173 -35.07 7.70 -25.21
N VAL A 174 -34.39 7.90 -24.07
CA VAL A 174 -34.81 8.80 -22.99
C VAL A 174 -33.86 9.99 -22.87
N SER A 175 -34.38 11.14 -22.44
CA SER A 175 -33.56 12.33 -22.19
C SER A 175 -32.82 12.20 -20.85
N PRO A 176 -31.48 12.40 -20.82
CA PRO A 176 -30.72 12.45 -19.57
C PRO A 176 -31.22 13.55 -18.62
N GLU A 177 -31.68 14.68 -19.18
CA GLU A 177 -32.18 15.83 -18.42
C GLU A 177 -33.47 15.49 -17.69
N ASP A 178 -34.42 14.86 -18.39
CA ASP A 178 -35.72 14.50 -17.81
C ASP A 178 -35.57 13.45 -16.70
N VAL A 179 -34.65 12.50 -16.88
CA VAL A 179 -34.35 11.48 -15.86
C VAL A 179 -33.68 12.13 -14.64
N ALA A 180 -32.76 13.08 -14.84
CA ALA A 180 -32.10 13.80 -13.75
C ALA A 180 -33.09 14.66 -12.94
N ILE A 181 -33.94 15.43 -13.62
CA ILE A 181 -34.97 16.26 -13.00
C ILE A 181 -35.98 15.39 -12.23
N LYS A 182 -36.39 14.26 -12.81
CA LYS A 182 -37.34 13.34 -12.17
C LYS A 182 -36.79 12.66 -10.91
N MET A 183 -35.52 12.29 -10.92
CA MET A 183 -34.91 11.53 -9.81
C MET A 183 -34.33 12.42 -8.72
N PHE A 184 -33.79 13.58 -9.06
CA PHE A 184 -32.99 14.41 -8.14
C PHE A 184 -33.44 15.87 -8.07
N HIS A 185 -34.47 16.27 -8.84
CA HIS A 185 -34.99 17.65 -8.91
C HIS A 185 -33.93 18.70 -9.24
N LYS A 186 -32.95 18.32 -10.06
CA LYS A 186 -31.80 19.14 -10.45
C LYS A 186 -31.43 18.88 -11.90
N PRO A 187 -30.77 19.84 -12.56
CA PRO A 187 -30.34 19.66 -13.94
C PRO A 187 -29.19 18.64 -14.03
N PHE A 188 -29.08 17.99 -15.18
CA PHE A 188 -28.13 16.88 -15.41
C PHE A 188 -26.67 17.28 -15.17
N ASN A 189 -26.31 18.53 -15.49
CA ASN A 189 -24.96 19.06 -15.31
C ASN A 189 -24.60 19.44 -13.86
N GLN A 190 -25.55 19.38 -12.92
CA GLN A 190 -25.33 19.70 -11.51
C GLN A 190 -25.41 18.45 -10.61
N LEU A 191 -25.45 17.26 -11.21
CA LEU A 191 -25.45 16.03 -10.44
C LEU A 191 -24.14 15.85 -9.67
N LYS A 192 -24.27 15.38 -8.44
CA LYS A 192 -23.15 14.87 -7.65
C LYS A 192 -22.76 13.48 -8.13
N GLY A 193 -21.53 13.06 -7.88
CA GLY A 193 -21.06 11.75 -8.33
C GLY A 193 -21.87 10.58 -7.75
N SER A 194 -22.41 10.72 -6.53
CA SER A 194 -23.33 9.75 -5.92
C SER A 194 -24.70 9.68 -6.61
N GLU A 195 -25.23 10.84 -7.00
CA GLU A 195 -26.49 10.96 -7.76
C GLU A 195 -26.30 10.36 -9.18
N ALA A 196 -25.19 10.68 -9.86
CA ALA A 196 -24.83 10.11 -11.16
C ALA A 196 -24.67 8.58 -11.09
N SER A 197 -24.02 8.05 -10.05
CA SER A 197 -23.89 6.60 -9.85
C SER A 197 -25.24 5.92 -9.65
N THR A 198 -26.17 6.58 -8.95
CA THR A 198 -27.53 6.08 -8.74
C THR A 198 -28.32 6.08 -10.06
N MET A 199 -28.16 7.13 -10.86
CA MET A 199 -28.79 7.26 -12.17
C MET A 199 -28.30 6.19 -13.15
N ILE A 200 -26.99 5.91 -13.17
CA ILE A 200 -26.40 4.82 -13.98
C ILE A 200 -27.05 3.48 -13.61
N LYS A 201 -27.17 3.17 -12.31
CA LYS A 201 -27.81 1.93 -11.86
C LYS A 201 -29.29 1.86 -12.29
N HIS A 202 -30.03 2.96 -12.22
CA HIS A 202 -31.42 3.00 -12.69
C HIS A 202 -31.53 2.69 -14.19
N LEU A 203 -30.62 3.24 -15.00
CA LEU A 203 -30.56 2.97 -16.44
C LEU A 203 -30.00 1.59 -16.76
N MET A 204 -29.28 0.90 -15.87
CA MET A 204 -28.81 -0.47 -16.11
C MET A 204 -29.90 -1.54 -15.92
N ILE A 205 -30.99 -1.23 -15.21
CA ILE A 205 -32.04 -2.19 -14.82
C ILE A 205 -33.19 -2.23 -15.86
N LYS A 206 -33.19 -1.34 -16.85
CA LYS A 206 -34.20 -1.26 -17.92
C LYS A 206 -33.57 -1.53 -19.29
#